data_AF-A0A7S2UW21-F1
#
_entry.id   AF-A0A7S2UW21-F1
#
_cell.length_a   1.000
_cell.length_b   1.000
_cell.length_c   1.000
_cell.angle_alpha   90.00
_cell.angle_beta   90.00
_cell.angle_gamma   90.00
#
_symmetry.space_group_name_H-M   'P 1'
#
loop_
_entity.id
_entity.type
_entity.pdbx_description
1 polymer ?
#
loop_
_entity_poly.entity_id
_entity_poly.type
_entity_poly.pdbx_seq_one_letter_code
_entity_poly.pdbx_strand_id
1 'polypeptide(L)'
;VCAGYRVEAAVQDPEHTVVVEVPVCGVGEGCTRTATDLTLWEQLALAAFLQRHWADNQVSCTVTFDPDTEGPQLAAALSYYQFQLKGVSFLPRTPQGAFPQMPYEPISEEEYLDRTAELRPLDLDQVQNQCGNDTMEVPDKFCDVAGCSIDEESSEKRKAKKN
;
A
#
# COMPACT_ATOMS: atom_id res chain seq x y z
N VAL A 1 14.51 19.86 8.10
CA VAL A 1 14.78 19.92 6.64
C VAL A 1 16.13 19.28 6.30
N CYS A 2 16.44 18.09 6.84
CA CYS A 2 17.84 17.65 6.94
C CYS A 2 18.26 16.55 5.94
N ALA A 3 17.32 15.88 5.27
CA ALA A 3 17.60 14.70 4.45
C ALA A 3 17.56 14.93 2.93
N GLY A 4 17.24 16.14 2.45
CA GLY A 4 17.32 16.49 1.02
C GLY A 4 16.06 16.18 0.19
N TYR A 5 14.99 15.66 0.80
CA TYR A 5 13.74 15.39 0.07
C TYR A 5 13.10 16.68 -0.45
N ARG A 6 12.56 16.60 -1.66
CA ARG A 6 11.74 17.65 -2.25
C ARG A 6 10.38 17.68 -1.54
N VAL A 7 10.02 18.86 -1.04
CA VAL A 7 8.79 19.11 -0.30
C VAL A 7 8.06 20.26 -0.98
N GLU A 8 6.79 20.06 -1.28
CA GLU A 8 5.90 21.07 -1.83
C GLU A 8 4.61 21.18 -1.01
N ALA A 9 3.91 22.30 -1.09
CA ALA A 9 2.61 22.45 -0.43
C ALA A 9 1.55 21.64 -1.19
N ALA A 10 0.60 21.03 -0.47
CA ALA A 10 -0.49 20.31 -1.12
C ALA A 10 -1.42 21.30 -1.85
N VAL A 11 -1.77 21.01 -3.11
CA VAL A 11 -2.65 21.87 -3.91
C VAL A 11 -4.05 22.00 -3.30
N GLN A 12 -4.52 20.96 -2.61
CA GLN A 12 -5.85 20.93 -2.00
C GLN A 12 -5.93 21.69 -0.67
N ASP A 13 -4.83 21.72 0.09
CA ASP A 13 -4.74 22.44 1.36
C ASP A 13 -3.29 22.93 1.57
N PRO A 14 -2.95 24.11 1.02
CA PRO A 14 -1.60 24.63 1.07
C PRO A 14 -1.15 25.09 2.46
N GLU A 15 -2.08 25.31 3.39
CA GLU A 15 -1.78 25.91 4.70
C GLU A 15 -1.39 24.85 5.74
N HIS A 16 -1.95 23.65 5.65
CA HIS A 16 -1.76 22.61 6.67
C HIS A 16 -1.14 21.31 6.15
N THR A 17 -1.07 21.11 4.84
CA THR A 17 -0.60 19.85 4.26
C THR A 17 0.60 20.06 3.33
N VAL A 18 1.60 19.19 3.48
CA VAL A 18 2.78 19.14 2.61
C VAL A 18 2.88 17.79 1.91
N VAL A 19 3.36 17.80 0.67
CA VAL A 19 3.65 16.62 -0.13
C VAL A 19 5.16 16.44 -0.18
N VAL A 20 5.61 15.22 0.10
CA VAL A 20 7.02 14.84 0.06
C VAL A 20 7.23 13.87 -1.08
N GLU A 21 8.13 14.20 -2.00
CA GLU A 21 8.51 13.30 -3.08
C GLU A 21 9.53 12.28 -2.55
N VAL A 22 9.24 10.99 -2.74
CA VAL A 22 10.14 9.90 -2.38
C VAL A 22 10.48 9.10 -3.63
N PRO A 23 11.71 9.21 -4.16
CA PRO A 23 12.12 8.43 -5.32
C PRO A 23 12.24 6.95 -4.91
N VAL A 24 11.55 6.07 -5.62
CA VAL A 24 11.56 4.63 -5.38
C VAL A 24 12.00 3.92 -6.66
N CYS A 25 13.08 3.15 -6.57
CA CYS A 25 13.41 2.18 -7.61
C CYS A 25 12.66 0.88 -7.31
N GLY A 26 11.67 0.57 -8.15
CA GLY A 26 10.84 -0.61 -8.02
C GLY A 26 11.47 -1.84 -8.65
N VAL A 27 11.63 -2.87 -7.82
CA VAL A 27 11.76 -4.30 -8.17
C VAL A 27 13.14 -4.74 -8.70
N GLY A 28 13.69 -5.79 -8.10
CA GLY A 28 15.04 -6.31 -8.37
C GLY A 28 15.30 -6.73 -9.83
N GLU A 29 16.57 -7.02 -10.13
CA GLU A 29 17.05 -7.40 -11.46
C GLU A 29 16.09 -8.36 -12.18
N GLY A 30 15.46 -7.88 -13.26
CA GLY A 30 14.62 -8.69 -14.15
C GLY A 30 13.13 -8.35 -14.18
N CYS A 31 12.61 -7.45 -13.35
CA CYS A 31 11.22 -7.00 -13.46
C CYS A 31 11.14 -5.74 -14.34
N THR A 32 10.94 -5.94 -15.65
CA THR A 32 10.97 -4.86 -16.64
C THR A 32 9.59 -4.34 -17.05
N ARG A 33 8.50 -4.94 -16.56
CA ARG A 33 7.13 -4.61 -16.98
C ARG A 33 6.37 -3.95 -15.84
N THR A 34 5.83 -2.77 -16.12
CA THR A 34 4.97 -2.02 -15.22
C THR A 34 3.51 -2.40 -15.42
N ALA A 35 2.64 -1.99 -14.49
CA ALA A 35 1.20 -2.26 -14.60
C ALA A 35 0.57 -1.66 -15.89
N THR A 36 1.16 -0.61 -16.46
CA THR A 36 0.73 -0.02 -17.73
C THR A 36 1.08 -0.87 -18.94
N ASP A 37 2.11 -1.72 -18.85
CA ASP A 37 2.54 -2.59 -19.94
C ASP A 37 1.75 -3.90 -20.02
N LEU A 38 0.89 -4.17 -19.03
CA LEU A 38 0.10 -5.39 -18.92
C LEU A 38 -1.26 -5.22 -19.59
N THR A 39 -1.60 -6.19 -20.43
CA THR A 39 -2.93 -6.26 -21.05
C THR A 39 -3.99 -6.72 -20.06
N LEU A 40 -5.25 -6.39 -20.34
CA LEU A 40 -6.43 -6.89 -19.62
C LEU A 40 -6.40 -8.42 -19.45
N TRP A 41 -6.04 -9.14 -20.51
CA TRP A 41 -6.03 -10.60 -20.54
C TRP A 41 -4.92 -11.20 -19.69
N GLU A 42 -3.72 -10.62 -19.71
CA GLU A 42 -2.60 -11.08 -18.88
C GLU A 42 -2.93 -10.91 -17.39
N GLN A 43 -3.51 -9.77 -17.01
CA GLN A 43 -3.92 -9.51 -15.63
C GLN A 43 -4.98 -10.53 -15.16
N LEU A 44 -5.99 -10.79 -15.99
CA LEU A 44 -7.02 -11.80 -15.69
C LEU A 44 -6.47 -13.22 -15.64
N ALA A 45 -5.53 -13.57 -16.52
CA ALA A 45 -4.89 -14.88 -16.53
C ALA A 45 -4.08 -15.11 -15.25
N LEU A 46 -3.34 -14.11 -14.76
CA LEU A 46 -2.63 -14.20 -13.49
C LEU A 46 -3.60 -14.38 -12.32
N ALA A 47 -4.70 -13.62 -12.29
CA ALA A 47 -5.72 -13.74 -11.26
C ALA A 47 -6.34 -15.15 -11.26
N ALA A 48 -6.65 -15.69 -12.44
CA ALA A 48 -7.22 -17.03 -12.59
C ALA A 48 -6.21 -18.13 -12.18
N PHE A 49 -4.93 -17.94 -12.50
CA PHE A 49 -3.86 -18.85 -12.08
C PHE A 49 -3.76 -18.92 -10.55
N LEU A 50 -3.70 -17.77 -9.88
CA LEU A 50 -3.66 -17.71 -8.41
C LEU A 50 -4.92 -18.28 -7.78
N GLN A 51 -6.09 -17.99 -8.36
CA GLN A 51 -7.37 -18.48 -7.89
C GLN A 51 -7.48 -20.01 -7.99
N ARG A 52 -6.83 -20.63 -8.97
CA ARG A 52 -6.86 -22.09 -9.17
C ARG A 52 -5.86 -22.83 -8.30
N HIS A 53 -4.67 -22.28 -8.11
CA HIS A 53 -3.54 -23.01 -7.54
C HIS A 53 -3.17 -22.60 -6.11
N TRP A 54 -3.64 -21.45 -5.64
CA TRP A 54 -3.23 -20.91 -4.35
C TRP A 54 -4.40 -20.50 -3.47
N ALA A 55 -5.34 -19.72 -4.01
CA ALA A 55 -6.42 -19.14 -3.23
C ALA A 55 -7.65 -20.06 -3.20
N ASP A 56 -7.95 -20.60 -2.01
CA ASP A 56 -9.24 -21.24 -1.73
C ASP A 56 -10.36 -20.20 -1.60
N ASN A 57 -10.05 -18.97 -1.21
CA ASN A 57 -10.93 -17.80 -1.11
C ASN A 57 -10.92 -17.00 -2.41
N GLN A 58 -11.38 -15.75 -2.39
CA GLN A 58 -11.34 -14.88 -3.58
C GLN A 58 -9.97 -14.18 -3.68
N VAL A 59 -9.43 -14.11 -4.90
CA VAL A 59 -8.26 -13.28 -5.21
C VAL A 59 -8.72 -11.84 -5.43
N SER A 60 -8.30 -10.92 -4.56
CA SER A 60 -8.54 -9.49 -4.73
C SER A 60 -7.54 -8.94 -5.76
N CYS A 61 -8.03 -8.65 -6.96
CA CYS A 61 -7.26 -8.05 -8.03
C CYS A 61 -8.09 -6.96 -8.72
N THR A 62 -7.52 -5.76 -8.80
CA THR A 62 -8.08 -4.66 -9.60
C THR A 62 -7.41 -4.70 -10.96
N VAL A 63 -8.17 -5.08 -11.98
CA VAL A 63 -7.69 -5.18 -13.34
C VAL A 63 -7.84 -3.82 -14.02
N THR A 64 -6.72 -3.27 -14.47
CA THR A 64 -6.69 -1.99 -15.18
C THR A 64 -6.73 -2.21 -16.68
N PHE A 65 -7.52 -1.40 -17.39
CA PHE A 65 -7.67 -1.54 -18.84
C PHE A 65 -7.75 -0.18 -19.53
N ASP A 66 -7.37 -0.14 -20.80
CA ASP A 66 -7.59 1.02 -21.67
C ASP A 66 -9.05 1.03 -22.17
N PRO A 67 -9.85 2.07 -21.85
CA PRO A 67 -11.26 2.12 -22.23
C PRO A 67 -11.47 2.12 -23.75
N ASP A 68 -10.55 2.64 -24.55
CA ASP A 68 -10.72 2.78 -26.00
C ASP A 68 -10.37 1.47 -26.73
N THR A 69 -9.29 0.81 -26.33
CA THR A 69 -8.76 -0.38 -27.03
C THR A 69 -9.19 -1.71 -26.39
N GLU A 70 -9.24 -1.77 -25.06
CA GLU A 70 -9.54 -2.99 -24.29
C GLU A 70 -10.97 -3.00 -23.75
N GLY A 71 -11.62 -1.84 -23.62
CA GLY A 71 -13.01 -1.71 -23.18
C GLY A 71 -14.00 -2.62 -23.90
N PRO A 72 -14.00 -2.69 -25.25
CA PRO A 72 -14.87 -3.60 -26.00
C PRO A 72 -14.64 -5.10 -25.70
N GLN A 73 -13.48 -5.46 -25.17
CA GLN A 73 -13.09 -6.85 -24.92
C GLN A 73 -13.59 -7.37 -23.55
N LEU A 74 -14.03 -6.48 -22.65
CA LEU A 74 -14.47 -6.83 -21.30
C LEU A 74 -15.57 -7.90 -21.27
N ALA A 75 -16.56 -7.79 -22.16
CA ALA A 75 -17.66 -8.76 -22.22
C ALA A 75 -17.18 -10.18 -22.59
N ALA A 76 -16.22 -10.27 -23.51
CA ALA A 76 -15.62 -11.54 -23.91
C ALA A 76 -14.73 -12.10 -22.79
N ALA A 77 -13.95 -11.23 -22.14
CA ALA A 77 -13.08 -11.60 -21.03
C ALA A 77 -13.88 -12.14 -19.84
N LEU A 78 -14.94 -11.45 -19.44
CA LEU A 78 -15.85 -11.92 -18.38
C LEU A 78 -16.47 -13.28 -18.72
N SER A 79 -16.92 -13.45 -19.96
CA SER A 79 -17.52 -14.72 -20.41
C SER A 79 -16.53 -15.88 -20.37
N TYR A 80 -15.25 -15.61 -20.68
CA TYR A 80 -14.18 -16.60 -20.65
C TYR A 80 -13.80 -17.01 -19.23
N TYR A 81 -13.69 -16.04 -18.30
CA TYR A 81 -13.26 -16.29 -16.93
C TYR A 81 -14.39 -16.55 -15.93
N GLN A 82 -15.65 -16.57 -16.36
CA GLN A 82 -16.84 -16.70 -15.50
C GLN A 82 -16.80 -17.89 -14.52
N PHE A 83 -16.17 -19.01 -14.90
CA PHE A 83 -16.08 -20.22 -14.07
C PHE A 83 -14.73 -20.37 -13.37
N GLN A 84 -13.80 -19.43 -13.61
CA GLN A 84 -12.44 -19.47 -13.07
C GLN A 84 -12.26 -18.45 -11.95
N LEU A 85 -12.92 -17.30 -12.03
CA LEU A 85 -12.81 -16.21 -11.06
C LEU A 85 -14.04 -16.13 -10.17
N LYS A 86 -13.85 -15.94 -8.87
CA LYS A 86 -14.93 -15.73 -7.90
C LYS A 86 -15.47 -14.30 -7.91
N GLY A 87 -14.60 -13.35 -8.22
CA GLY A 87 -14.94 -11.93 -8.33
C GLY A 87 -13.73 -11.19 -8.88
N VAL A 88 -13.99 -10.11 -9.60
CA VAL A 88 -12.97 -9.27 -10.21
C VAL A 88 -13.44 -7.82 -10.18
N SER A 89 -12.51 -6.91 -9.91
CA SER A 89 -12.75 -5.47 -9.98
C SER A 89 -12.06 -4.92 -11.23
N PHE A 90 -12.74 -4.05 -11.98
CA PHE A 90 -12.16 -3.40 -13.15
C PHE A 90 -12.07 -1.90 -12.90
N LEU A 91 -10.93 -1.31 -13.26
CA LEU A 91 -10.69 0.13 -13.17
C LEU A 91 -10.20 0.65 -14.53
N PRO A 92 -10.90 1.59 -15.18
CA PRO A 92 -10.41 2.19 -16.41
C PRO A 92 -9.16 3.02 -16.12
N ARG A 93 -8.10 2.83 -16.92
CA ARG A 93 -6.90 3.66 -16.84
C ARG A 93 -7.26 5.07 -17.26
N THR A 94 -6.92 6.03 -16.40
CA THR A 94 -7.02 7.46 -16.73
C THR A 94 -5.68 7.91 -17.31
N PRO A 95 -5.65 8.73 -18.37
CA PRO A 95 -4.41 9.28 -18.90
C PRO A 95 -3.62 10.05 -17.84
N GLN A 96 -2.30 10.08 -18.00
CA GLN A 96 -1.36 10.80 -17.14
C GLN A 96 -1.79 12.28 -17.03
N GLY A 97 -1.78 12.82 -15.80
CA GLY A 97 -2.19 14.21 -15.51
C GLY A 97 -3.63 14.38 -15.00
N ALA A 98 -4.29 13.30 -14.56
CA ALA A 98 -5.62 13.38 -13.95
C ALA A 98 -5.68 14.27 -12.69
N PHE A 99 -4.56 14.38 -11.98
CA PHE A 99 -4.42 15.22 -10.78
C PHE A 99 -3.18 16.12 -10.90
N PRO A 100 -3.23 17.34 -10.36
CA PRO A 100 -2.08 18.26 -10.36
C PRO A 100 -0.91 17.72 -9.53
N GLN A 101 -1.21 16.87 -8.53
CA GLN A 101 -0.23 16.13 -7.73
C GLN A 101 -0.61 14.65 -7.78
N MET A 102 0.12 13.88 -8.60
CA MET A 102 -0.08 12.43 -8.70
C MET A 102 0.68 11.73 -7.57
N PRO A 103 0.05 10.78 -6.85
CA PRO A 103 0.75 10.01 -5.81
C PRO A 103 1.94 9.20 -6.32
N TYR A 104 1.85 8.71 -7.56
CA TYR A 104 2.92 8.00 -8.24
C TYR A 104 3.16 8.64 -9.60
N GLU A 105 4.41 9.01 -9.85
CA GLU A 105 4.86 9.58 -11.11
C GLU A 105 5.95 8.68 -11.71
N PRO A 106 5.82 8.25 -12.97
CA PRO A 106 6.88 7.52 -13.64
C PRO A 106 8.05 8.48 -13.92
N ILE A 107 9.23 8.13 -13.44
CA ILE A 107 10.48 8.87 -13.66
C ILE A 107 11.45 8.04 -14.48
N SER A 108 12.36 8.71 -15.18
CA SER A 108 13.48 8.03 -15.86
C SER A 108 14.55 7.57 -14.87
N GLU A 109 15.41 6.65 -15.31
CA GLU A 109 16.55 6.19 -14.51
C GLU A 109 17.51 7.33 -14.19
N GLU A 110 17.77 8.23 -15.16
CA GLU A 110 18.63 9.40 -14.98
C GLU A 110 18.08 10.32 -13.90
N GLU A 111 16.79 10.65 -13.97
CA GLU A 111 16.12 11.47 -12.94
C GLU A 111 16.11 10.79 -11.57
N TYR A 112 15.98 9.47 -11.52
CA TYR A 112 16.06 8.72 -10.27
C TYR A 112 17.44 8.84 -9.63
N LEU A 113 18.51 8.71 -10.43
CA LEU A 113 19.89 8.82 -9.96
C LEU A 113 20.20 10.23 -9.47
N ASP A 114 19.78 11.26 -10.21
CA ASP A 114 19.94 12.65 -9.83
C ASP A 114 19.22 12.97 -8.51
N ARG A 115 17.94 12.58 -8.40
CA ARG A 115 17.15 12.81 -7.17
C ARG A 115 17.72 12.03 -5.98
N THR A 116 18.16 10.79 -6.18
CA THR A 116 18.75 9.97 -5.11
C THR A 116 20.10 10.52 -4.65
N ALA A 117 20.90 11.12 -5.55
CA ALA A 117 22.20 11.70 -5.20
C ALA A 117 22.09 12.88 -4.22
N GLU A 118 20.96 13.59 -4.22
CA GLU A 118 20.68 14.70 -3.30
C GLU A 118 20.26 14.23 -1.90
N LEU A 119 19.84 12.96 -1.76
CA LEU A 119 19.33 12.40 -0.51
C LEU A 119 20.45 11.99 0.44
N ARG A 120 20.26 12.31 1.71
CA ARG A 120 21.14 11.87 2.80
C ARG A 120 20.42 10.85 3.69
N PRO A 121 21.14 9.87 4.26
CA PRO A 121 20.55 8.93 5.20
C PRO A 121 19.84 9.68 6.35
N LEU A 122 18.62 9.25 6.68
CA LEU A 122 17.92 9.80 7.82
C LEU A 122 18.51 9.27 9.11
N ASP A 123 18.82 10.19 10.03
CA ASP A 123 19.09 9.87 11.42
C ASP A 123 17.76 9.79 12.17
N LEU A 124 17.23 8.57 12.30
CA LEU A 124 15.95 8.32 12.98
C LEU A 124 16.07 8.44 14.51
N ASP A 125 17.28 8.36 15.07
CA ASP A 125 17.52 8.47 16.51
C ASP A 125 17.29 9.90 17.01
N GLN A 126 17.60 10.90 16.18
CA GLN A 126 17.31 12.31 16.49
C GLN A 126 15.82 12.63 16.45
N VAL A 127 15.04 11.98 15.57
CA VAL A 127 13.59 12.18 15.48
C VAL A 127 12.89 11.68 16.75
N GLN A 128 13.32 10.53 17.28
CA GLN A 128 12.78 9.97 18.52
C GLN A 128 13.06 10.86 19.75
N ASN A 129 14.19 11.58 19.75
CA ASN A 129 14.58 12.47 20.84
C ASN A 129 13.99 13.90 20.73
N GLN A 130 13.67 14.36 19.51
CA GLN A 130 13.05 15.68 19.27
C GLN A 130 11.52 15.65 19.40
N CYS A 131 10.88 14.53 19.06
CA CYS A 131 9.50 14.22 19.45
C CYS A 131 9.48 13.77 20.92
N GLY A 132 9.99 14.62 21.81
CA GLY A 132 10.17 14.27 23.22
C GLY A 132 8.85 13.91 23.87
N ASN A 133 8.79 12.75 24.54
CA ASN A 133 7.89 12.29 25.61
C ASN A 133 6.36 12.56 25.53
N ASP A 134 5.87 13.26 24.52
CA ASP A 134 4.46 13.38 24.19
C ASP A 134 4.12 12.10 23.45
N THR A 135 3.69 11.13 24.24
CA THR A 135 3.04 9.88 23.87
C THR A 135 2.38 10.01 22.50
N MET A 136 3.09 9.59 21.44
CA MET A 136 2.40 9.09 20.26
C MET A 136 1.59 7.95 20.83
N GLU A 137 0.28 8.13 21.01
CA GLU A 137 -0.62 7.09 21.50
C GLU A 137 -0.24 5.85 20.72
N VAL A 138 0.34 4.88 21.43
CA VAL A 138 0.63 3.58 20.83
C VAL A 138 -0.70 3.15 20.28
N PRO A 139 -0.88 3.01 18.95
CA PRO A 139 -2.17 2.62 18.41
C PRO A 139 -2.56 1.35 19.14
N ASP A 140 -3.77 1.34 19.73
CA ASP A 140 -4.24 0.20 20.51
C ASP A 140 -3.94 -1.07 19.71
N LYS A 141 -2.98 -1.86 20.22
CA LYS A 141 -2.47 -3.05 19.52
C LYS A 141 -3.52 -4.14 19.38
N PHE A 142 -4.71 -3.91 19.94
CA PHE A 142 -5.78 -4.86 20.07
C PHE A 142 -7.13 -4.19 19.78
N CYS A 143 -7.86 -4.70 18.80
CA CYS A 143 -9.32 -4.60 18.76
C CYS A 143 -9.89 -5.73 19.64
N ASP A 144 -9.67 -5.68 20.95
CA ASP A 144 -10.18 -6.70 21.86
C ASP A 144 -11.38 -6.17 22.64
N VAL A 145 -12.53 -6.82 22.44
CA VAL A 145 -13.63 -6.83 23.39
C VAL A 145 -13.01 -7.23 24.74
N ALA A 146 -12.98 -6.28 25.68
CA ALA A 146 -12.44 -6.49 27.02
C ALA A 146 -13.17 -7.65 27.73
N GLY A 147 -12.64 -8.86 27.55
CA GLY A 147 -12.92 -10.02 28.37
C GLY A 147 -12.06 -9.93 29.63
N CYS A 148 -12.73 -9.90 30.79
CA CYS A 148 -12.14 -9.87 32.13
C CYS A 148 -10.84 -10.69 32.28
N SER A 149 -9.74 -10.03 32.61
CA SER A 149 -8.64 -10.63 33.37
C SER A 149 -8.90 -10.42 34.85
N ILE A 150 -9.00 -11.50 35.62
CA ILE A 150 -9.22 -11.48 37.06
C ILE A 150 -7.87 -11.20 37.74
N ASP A 151 -7.82 -10.23 38.65
CA ASP A 151 -6.62 -9.90 39.42
C ASP A 151 -6.15 -11.09 40.28
N GLU A 152 -4.85 -11.41 40.20
CA GLU A 152 -4.22 -12.52 40.94
C GLU A 152 -4.09 -12.28 42.46
N GLU A 153 -4.67 -11.21 43.03
CA GLU A 153 -4.65 -10.98 44.49
C GLU A 153 -5.56 -11.93 45.29
N SER A 154 -6.44 -12.70 44.62
CA SER A 154 -7.40 -13.59 45.32
C SER A 154 -6.84 -14.98 45.67
N SER A 155 -5.63 -15.33 45.19
CA SER A 155 -5.03 -16.65 45.42
C SER A 155 -4.29 -16.79 46.76
N GLU A 156 -3.81 -15.69 47.36
CA GLU A 156 -3.06 -15.73 48.62
C GLU A 156 -3.97 -15.88 49.85
N LYS A 157 -5.18 -15.32 49.83
CA LYS A 157 -6.12 -15.40 50.96
C LYS A 157 -6.72 -16.79 51.19
N ARG A 158 -6.65 -17.71 50.21
CA ARG A 158 -7.11 -19.10 50.37
C ARG A 158 -6.07 -20.03 51.02
N LYS A 159 -4.78 -19.67 51.00
CA LYS A 159 -3.73 -20.44 51.70
C LYS A 159 -3.64 -20.12 53.20
N ALA A 160 -4.11 -18.94 53.63
CA ALA A 160 -4.06 -18.51 55.03
C ALA A 160 -5.17 -19.08 55.94
N LYS A 161 -6.17 -19.80 55.41
CA LYS A 161 -7.30 -20.35 56.21
C LYS A 161 -7.25 -21.87 56.38
N LYS A 162 -6.12 -22.49 56.03
CA LYS A 162 -5.89 -23.94 56.19
C LYS A 162 -4.55 -24.17 56.90
N ASN A 163 -4.48 -23.69 58.14
CA ASN A 163 -3.70 -24.24 59.25
C ASN A 163 -4.39 -23.82 60.53
#